data_AF-A0A2V8MMT7-F1
#
_entry.id   AF-A0A2V8MMT7-F1
#
_cell.length_a   1.000
_cell.length_b   1.000
_cell.length_c   1.000
_cell.angle_alpha   90.00
_cell.angle_beta   90.00
_cell.angle_gamma   90.00
#
_symmetry.space_group_name_H-M   'P 1'
#
loop_
_entity.id
_entity.type
_entity.pdbx_description
1 polymer ?
#
loop_
_entity_poly.entity_id
_entity_poly.type
_entity_poly.pdbx_seq_one_letter_code
_entity_poly.pdbx_strand_id
1 'polypeptide(L)'
;FWWDRATNVVKTHRTSLIVDPPDGKIPPLVADARARQGEDELARRPLRATGGFEAGRGADSWFDRSLWERCITQGLPRISSVAYNSNIQIVQSADRVIILYEMIHEARIIPLDARPHLDARVRQWMGDSRGHWEGNTLVIDTTNFSDKTNFRGSTSNLHMVERITRLEPDTLNYEVTFDDPTTWTRPWTVAIPWRKSRGQLYEYACHEGNYGMIGILSGGREEDKAAKKQ
;
A
#
# COMPACT_ATOMS: atom_id res chain seq x y z
N PHE A 1 8.45 18.06 12.38
CA PHE A 1 7.37 17.29 13.01
C PHE A 1 7.97 16.44 14.12
N TRP A 2 7.47 16.56 15.35
CA TRP A 2 7.89 15.73 16.49
C TRP A 2 7.00 14.48 16.51
N TRP A 3 7.62 13.30 16.39
CA TRP A 3 6.93 12.02 16.49
C TRP A 3 7.00 11.58 17.96
N ASP A 4 5.87 11.65 18.67
CA ASP A 4 5.74 10.91 19.92
C ASP A 4 5.69 9.43 19.57
N ARG A 5 6.78 8.70 19.84
CA ARG A 5 6.73 7.25 19.74
C ARG A 5 5.86 6.79 20.90
N ALA A 6 4.62 6.41 20.59
CA ALA A 6 3.67 5.87 21.55
C ALA A 6 4.39 5.04 22.62
N THR A 7 4.17 5.38 23.89
CA THR A 7 4.76 4.69 25.06
C THR A 7 4.33 3.23 25.18
N ASN A 8 3.37 2.79 24.36
CA ASN A 8 2.84 1.45 24.31
C ASN A 8 3.59 0.61 23.26
N VAL A 9 4.44 -0.29 23.73
CA VAL A 9 5.05 -1.33 22.89
C VAL A 9 4.03 -2.44 22.60
N VAL A 10 4.15 -3.09 21.44
CA VAL A 10 3.35 -4.29 21.14
C VAL A 10 3.63 -5.36 22.19
N LYS A 11 2.59 -6.07 22.67
CA LYS A 11 2.71 -7.05 23.79
C LYS A 11 3.78 -8.13 23.58
N THR A 12 4.09 -8.45 22.32
CA THR A 12 5.13 -9.42 21.97
C THR A 12 6.55 -8.89 22.16
N HIS A 13 6.73 -7.60 22.43
CA HIS A 13 8.02 -6.90 22.59
C HIS A 13 8.97 -7.10 21.39
N ARG A 14 8.45 -7.48 20.23
CA ARG A 14 9.24 -7.65 19.02
C ARG A 14 9.82 -6.32 18.56
N THR A 15 11.07 -6.37 18.11
CA THR A 15 11.82 -5.22 17.60
C THR A 15 11.72 -5.07 16.08
N SER A 16 11.12 -6.06 15.39
CA SER A 16 10.80 -6.02 13.96
C SER A 16 9.32 -6.31 13.73
N LEU A 17 8.75 -5.71 12.69
CA LEU A 17 7.42 -6.08 12.17
C LEU A 17 7.49 -7.33 11.29
N ILE A 18 8.66 -7.64 10.74
CA ILE A 18 8.89 -8.83 9.94
C ILE A 18 9.02 -10.02 10.90
N VAL A 19 8.14 -11.00 10.72
CA VAL A 19 8.07 -12.22 11.56
C VAL A 19 8.59 -13.45 10.84
N ASP A 20 8.60 -13.40 9.52
CA ASP A 20 9.27 -14.37 8.66
C ASP A 20 9.94 -13.60 7.52
N PRO A 21 11.25 -13.69 7.32
CA PRO A 21 12.19 -14.54 8.04
C PRO A 21 12.43 -14.14 9.51
N PRO A 22 12.87 -15.07 10.38
CA PRO A 22 13.05 -14.82 11.81
C PRO A 22 14.18 -13.85 12.13
N ASP A 23 15.06 -13.54 11.17
CA ASP A 23 16.08 -12.49 11.30
C ASP A 23 15.47 -11.07 11.22
N GLY A 24 14.16 -10.98 10.96
CA GLY A 24 13.40 -9.74 10.91
C GLY A 24 13.77 -8.83 9.74
N LYS A 25 14.38 -9.38 8.68
CA LYS A 25 14.84 -8.63 7.50
C LYS A 25 14.04 -8.99 6.26
N ILE A 26 13.88 -8.00 5.38
CA ILE A 26 13.35 -8.24 4.05
C ILE A 26 14.35 -9.11 3.28
N PRO A 27 13.92 -10.20 2.62
CA PRO A 27 14.80 -11.01 1.81
C PRO A 27 15.55 -10.18 0.75
N PRO A 28 16.77 -10.57 0.36
CA PRO A 28 17.48 -9.93 -0.72
C PRO A 28 16.66 -9.89 -2.01
N LEU A 29 16.87 -8.84 -2.80
CA LEU A 29 16.33 -8.77 -4.16
C LEU A 29 17.06 -9.76 -5.07
N VAL A 30 16.33 -10.32 -6.04
CA VAL A 30 16.93 -11.06 -7.16
C VAL A 30 17.69 -10.10 -8.10
N ALA A 31 18.61 -10.63 -8.93
CA ALA A 31 19.49 -9.81 -9.77
C ALA A 31 18.72 -8.82 -10.66
N ASP A 32 17.70 -9.31 -11.38
CA ASP A 32 16.86 -8.47 -12.25
C ASP A 32 16.10 -7.40 -11.47
N ALA A 33 15.68 -7.70 -10.24
CA ALA A 33 14.99 -6.74 -9.39
C ALA A 33 15.91 -5.62 -8.91
N ARG A 34 17.19 -5.92 -8.63
CA ARG A 34 18.20 -4.90 -8.31
C ARG A 34 18.42 -3.96 -9.48
N ALA A 35 18.49 -4.49 -10.71
CA ALA A 35 18.61 -3.67 -11.91
C ALA A 35 17.40 -2.72 -12.06
N ARG A 36 16.18 -3.23 -11.88
CA ARG A 36 14.93 -2.41 -11.93
C ARG A 36 14.80 -1.37 -10.82
N GLN A 37 15.59 -1.49 -9.75
CA GLN A 37 15.65 -0.53 -8.64
C GLN A 37 16.92 0.35 -8.69
N GLY A 38 17.73 0.23 -9.74
CA GLY A 38 18.85 1.15 -9.96
C GLY A 38 18.33 2.58 -10.18
N GLU A 39 19.15 3.57 -9.81
CA GLU A 39 18.77 5.00 -9.87
C GLU A 39 18.32 5.43 -11.28
N ASP A 40 18.99 4.96 -12.32
CA ASP A 40 18.64 5.27 -13.72
C ASP A 40 17.27 4.69 -14.14
N GLU A 41 16.98 3.44 -13.75
CA GLU A 41 15.68 2.80 -13.99
C GLU A 41 14.58 3.47 -13.20
N LEU A 42 14.86 3.81 -11.93
CA LEU A 42 13.95 4.56 -11.10
C LEU A 42 13.65 5.92 -11.72
N ALA A 43 14.63 6.65 -12.26
CA ALA A 43 14.46 7.95 -12.89
C ALA A 43 13.50 7.94 -14.11
N ARG A 44 13.43 6.83 -14.85
CA ARG A 44 12.64 6.71 -16.09
C ARG A 44 11.25 6.09 -15.92
N ARG A 45 10.92 5.59 -14.72
CA ARG A 45 9.67 4.89 -14.45
C ARG A 45 8.53 5.84 -14.06
N PRO A 46 7.28 5.55 -14.49
CA PRO A 46 6.11 6.32 -14.04
C PRO A 46 5.93 6.17 -12.53
N LEU A 47 5.48 7.25 -11.88
CA LEU A 47 5.23 7.23 -10.43
C LEU A 47 4.14 6.22 -10.08
N ARG A 48 4.48 5.33 -9.16
CA ARG A 48 3.57 4.30 -8.65
C ARG A 48 2.99 4.76 -7.32
N ALA A 49 1.89 4.12 -6.90
CA ALA A 49 1.29 4.46 -5.61
C ALA A 49 2.31 4.31 -4.49
N THR A 50 2.93 3.16 -4.31
CA THR A 50 3.42 2.78 -2.98
C THR A 50 4.93 3.09 -2.75
N GLY A 51 5.42 4.16 -3.38
CA GLY A 51 6.70 4.85 -3.12
C GLY A 51 6.44 6.27 -2.60
N GLY A 52 7.29 6.77 -1.69
CA GLY A 52 7.05 7.96 -0.88
C GLY A 52 6.94 9.29 -1.64
N PHE A 53 7.15 10.41 -0.94
CA PHE A 53 7.28 11.73 -1.55
C PHE A 53 8.50 11.76 -2.48
N GLU A 54 8.33 11.28 -3.72
CA GLU A 54 9.33 11.36 -4.77
C GLU A 54 9.36 12.79 -5.32
N ALA A 55 9.78 13.71 -4.44
CA ALA A 55 10.17 15.05 -4.80
C ALA A 55 11.28 14.95 -5.86
N GLY A 56 11.13 15.67 -6.96
CA GLY A 56 12.15 15.76 -8.01
C GLY A 56 11.82 15.10 -9.34
N ARG A 57 10.62 14.53 -9.53
CA ARG A 57 10.12 14.27 -10.89
C ARG A 57 9.40 15.49 -11.41
N GLY A 58 9.61 15.76 -12.70
CA GLY A 58 9.21 16.99 -13.38
C GLY A 58 7.71 17.31 -13.33
N ALA A 59 7.34 18.29 -14.14
CA ALA A 59 5.98 18.82 -14.18
C ALA A 59 5.51 18.95 -15.63
N ASP A 60 5.97 18.06 -16.50
CA ASP A 60 5.63 18.04 -17.92
C ASP A 60 4.18 17.59 -18.11
N SER A 61 3.74 16.64 -17.30
CA SER A 61 2.38 16.15 -17.24
C SER A 61 1.97 15.74 -15.83
N TRP A 62 0.66 15.62 -15.60
CA TRP A 62 0.14 15.04 -14.37
C TRP A 62 0.60 13.59 -14.15
N PHE A 63 1.04 12.87 -15.20
CA PHE A 63 1.63 11.54 -15.07
C PHE A 63 2.98 11.54 -14.33
N ASP A 64 3.63 12.71 -14.25
CA ASP A 64 4.87 12.90 -13.49
C ASP A 64 4.60 13.11 -12.00
N ARG A 65 3.32 13.03 -11.58
CA ARG A 65 2.86 13.12 -10.18
C ARG A 65 2.34 11.78 -9.68
N SER A 66 2.53 11.51 -8.38
CA SER A 66 2.25 10.18 -7.84
C SER A 66 0.76 9.89 -7.76
N LEU A 67 0.39 8.61 -7.70
CA LEU A 67 -1.01 8.23 -7.51
C LEU A 67 -1.57 8.72 -6.16
N TRP A 68 -0.71 9.06 -5.20
CA TRP A 68 -1.11 9.65 -3.92
C TRP A 68 -1.46 11.13 -4.09
N GLU A 69 -0.58 11.89 -4.74
CA GLU A 69 -0.79 13.32 -5.01
C GLU A 69 -1.98 13.55 -5.93
N ARG A 70 -2.30 12.57 -6.77
CA ARG A 70 -3.44 12.61 -7.68
C ARG A 70 -4.72 12.09 -7.04
N CYS A 71 -4.68 11.68 -5.77
CA CYS A 71 -5.82 11.16 -5.01
C CYS A 71 -6.48 9.93 -5.63
N ILE A 72 -5.66 9.07 -6.23
CA ILE A 72 -6.14 7.94 -7.00
C ILE A 72 -6.17 6.67 -6.15
N THR A 73 -5.02 6.31 -5.59
CA THR A 73 -4.88 5.10 -4.79
C THR A 73 -3.56 5.14 -4.05
N GLN A 74 -3.55 4.55 -2.86
CA GLN A 74 -2.30 4.26 -2.15
C GLN A 74 -1.78 2.84 -2.40
N GLY A 75 -2.57 2.02 -3.09
CA GLY A 75 -2.28 0.61 -3.35
C GLY A 75 -2.30 -0.24 -2.08
N LEU A 76 -1.99 -1.52 -2.25
CA LEU A 76 -1.75 -2.45 -1.16
C LEU A 76 -0.27 -2.82 -1.06
N PRO A 77 0.16 -3.35 0.10
CA PRO A 77 -0.53 -3.41 1.40
C PRO A 77 -0.57 -2.05 2.11
N ARG A 78 -1.48 -1.89 3.08
CA ARG A 78 -1.55 -0.72 3.97
C ARG A 78 -0.91 -1.01 5.33
N ILE A 79 0.38 -1.34 5.33
CA ILE A 79 1.17 -1.65 6.55
C ILE A 79 1.95 -0.45 7.11
N SER A 80 2.06 0.64 6.33
CA SER A 80 2.79 1.84 6.72
C SER A 80 1.87 2.75 7.53
N SER A 81 2.11 2.85 8.84
CA SER A 81 1.57 3.95 9.64
C SER A 81 2.31 5.24 9.27
N VAL A 82 1.95 5.87 8.16
CA VAL A 82 2.08 7.32 8.11
C VAL A 82 1.24 7.81 9.28
N ALA A 83 1.81 8.44 10.32
CA ALA A 83 1.09 8.86 11.54
C ALA A 83 -0.01 9.93 11.30
N TYR A 84 -0.56 9.92 10.10
CA TYR A 84 -1.54 10.79 9.51
C TYR A 84 -2.56 9.90 8.79
N ASN A 85 -3.82 10.00 9.18
CA ASN A 85 -4.98 9.36 8.53
C ASN A 85 -4.84 7.85 8.26
N SER A 86 -4.27 7.13 9.22
CA SER A 86 -4.05 5.67 9.14
C SER A 86 -5.17 4.85 9.77
N ASN A 87 -6.36 5.43 10.00
CA ASN A 87 -7.48 4.64 10.50
C ASN A 87 -8.07 3.78 9.38
N ILE A 88 -8.65 2.64 9.77
CA ILE A 88 -9.39 1.77 8.88
C ILE A 88 -10.73 1.40 9.53
N GLN A 89 -11.74 1.18 8.72
CA GLN A 89 -13.02 0.63 9.15
C GLN A 89 -13.26 -0.70 8.44
N ILE A 90 -13.55 -1.73 9.21
CA ILE A 90 -13.90 -3.05 8.70
C ILE A 90 -15.41 -3.22 8.82
N VAL A 91 -16.08 -3.45 7.70
CA VAL A 91 -17.52 -3.73 7.62
C VAL A 91 -17.68 -5.14 7.09
N GLN A 92 -18.42 -5.98 7.81
CA GLN A 92 -18.66 -7.36 7.42
C GLN A 92 -20.14 -7.57 7.11
N SER A 93 -20.40 -8.33 6.06
CA SER A 93 -21.71 -8.86 5.69
C SER A 93 -21.62 -10.38 5.50
N ALA A 94 -22.72 -11.01 5.10
CA ALA A 94 -22.74 -12.46 4.89
C ALA A 94 -21.82 -12.93 3.74
N ASP A 95 -21.69 -12.15 2.67
CA ASP A 95 -20.99 -12.55 1.44
C ASP A 95 -19.72 -11.73 1.15
N ARG A 96 -19.42 -10.71 1.96
CA ARG A 96 -18.25 -9.84 1.75
C ARG A 96 -17.77 -9.15 3.02
N VAL A 97 -16.47 -8.90 3.07
CA VAL A 97 -15.81 -7.98 3.99
C VAL A 97 -15.36 -6.75 3.21
N ILE A 98 -15.56 -5.57 3.77
CA ILE A 98 -15.09 -4.30 3.20
C ILE A 98 -14.11 -3.69 4.19
N ILE A 99 -12.91 -3.36 3.71
CA ILE A 99 -11.95 -2.55 4.44
C ILE A 99 -11.95 -1.17 3.81
N LEU A 100 -12.45 -0.18 4.55
CA LEU A 100 -12.39 1.22 4.19
C LEU A 100 -11.14 1.84 4.81
N TYR A 101 -10.22 2.31 3.98
CA TYR A 101 -9.03 3.04 4.40
C TYR A 101 -9.34 4.54 4.46
N GLU A 102 -9.02 5.20 5.58
CA GLU A 102 -9.24 6.65 5.75
C GLU A 102 -8.50 7.44 4.66
N MET A 103 -7.18 7.28 4.59
CA MET A 103 -6.37 7.98 3.59
C MET A 103 -6.69 7.51 2.16
N ILE A 104 -6.98 8.47 1.28
CA ILE A 104 -7.44 8.29 -0.11
C ILE A 104 -8.80 7.55 -0.19
N HIS A 105 -9.62 7.56 0.88
CA HIS A 105 -11.02 7.09 0.90
C HIS A 105 -11.28 5.76 0.14
N GLU A 106 -10.36 4.79 0.22
CA GLU A 106 -10.42 3.57 -0.58
C GLU A 106 -11.25 2.49 0.10
N ALA A 107 -12.30 2.01 -0.57
CA ALA A 107 -13.07 0.85 -0.14
C ALA A 107 -12.59 -0.40 -0.86
N ARG A 108 -11.90 -1.29 -0.13
CA ARG A 108 -11.52 -2.61 -0.64
C ARG A 108 -12.61 -3.62 -0.34
N ILE A 109 -13.22 -4.16 -1.39
CA ILE A 109 -14.27 -5.18 -1.29
C ILE A 109 -13.63 -6.56 -1.42
N ILE A 110 -13.87 -7.42 -0.44
CA ILE A 110 -13.34 -8.79 -0.35
C ILE A 110 -14.52 -9.76 -0.35
N PRO A 111 -14.84 -10.38 -1.50
CA PRO A 111 -15.85 -11.44 -1.57
C PRO A 111 -15.49 -12.65 -0.71
N LEU A 112 -16.49 -13.26 -0.08
CA LEU A 112 -16.37 -14.46 0.78
C LEU A 112 -17.07 -15.70 0.19
N ASP A 113 -17.56 -15.62 -1.04
CA ASP A 113 -18.46 -16.61 -1.66
C ASP A 113 -17.74 -17.67 -2.50
N ALA A 114 -16.44 -17.85 -2.26
CA ALA A 114 -15.58 -18.82 -2.95
C ALA A 114 -15.52 -18.67 -4.48
N ARG A 115 -15.97 -17.53 -5.04
CA ARG A 115 -15.83 -17.26 -6.48
C ARG A 115 -14.36 -17.23 -6.88
N PRO A 116 -13.99 -17.71 -8.08
CA PRO A 116 -12.61 -17.68 -8.54
C PRO A 116 -12.10 -16.24 -8.67
N HIS A 117 -10.78 -16.09 -8.69
CA HIS A 117 -10.16 -14.82 -9.07
C HIS A 117 -10.57 -14.41 -10.50
N LEU A 118 -10.49 -13.11 -10.76
CA LEU A 118 -10.65 -12.57 -12.11
C LEU A 118 -9.61 -13.18 -13.06
N ASP A 119 -9.94 -13.25 -14.34
CA ASP A 119 -8.98 -13.61 -15.40
C ASP A 119 -7.68 -12.78 -15.22
N ALA A 120 -6.53 -13.45 -15.32
CA ALA A 120 -5.23 -12.86 -15.05
C ALA A 120 -4.86 -11.67 -15.96
N ARG A 121 -5.63 -11.38 -17.02
CA ARG A 121 -5.47 -10.18 -17.86
C ARG A 121 -6.15 -8.95 -17.25
N VAL A 122 -7.12 -9.13 -16.36
CA VAL A 122 -7.80 -8.04 -15.66
C VAL A 122 -6.97 -7.66 -14.43
N ARG A 123 -6.28 -6.53 -14.51
CA ARG A 123 -5.37 -6.04 -13.47
C ARG A 123 -5.92 -4.79 -12.78
N GLN A 124 -5.88 -4.77 -11.45
CA GLN A 124 -6.44 -3.70 -10.61
C GLN A 124 -5.37 -3.08 -9.72
N TRP A 125 -5.52 -1.81 -9.35
CA TRP A 125 -4.53 -1.11 -8.50
C TRP A 125 -4.39 -1.68 -7.09
N MET A 126 -5.51 -2.15 -6.51
CA MET A 126 -5.52 -2.87 -5.23
C MET A 126 -5.47 -4.40 -5.40
N GLY A 127 -5.25 -4.89 -6.62
CA GLY A 127 -5.39 -6.31 -6.93
C GLY A 127 -6.83 -6.83 -6.83
N ASP A 128 -7.01 -8.11 -7.11
CA ASP A 128 -8.27 -8.84 -6.96
C ASP A 128 -8.22 -9.71 -5.70
N SER A 129 -9.05 -9.39 -4.71
CA SER A 129 -9.07 -10.07 -3.41
C SER A 129 -10.13 -11.15 -3.34
N ARG A 130 -9.84 -12.24 -2.62
CA ARG A 130 -10.77 -13.32 -2.25
C ARG A 130 -10.55 -13.69 -0.80
N GLY A 131 -11.62 -13.77 -0.03
CA GLY A 131 -11.55 -14.07 1.39
C GLY A 131 -12.21 -15.40 1.75
N HIS A 132 -11.69 -16.05 2.79
CA HIS A 132 -12.34 -17.18 3.45
C HIS A 132 -11.99 -17.19 4.93
N TRP A 133 -12.78 -17.93 5.73
CA TRP A 133 -12.53 -18.07 7.16
C TRP A 133 -11.83 -19.39 7.48
N GLU A 134 -10.76 -19.30 8.27
CA GLU A 134 -10.09 -20.43 8.91
C GLU A 134 -10.26 -20.29 10.42
N GLY A 135 -11.27 -20.94 10.99
CA GLY A 135 -11.65 -20.75 12.39
C GLY A 135 -12.02 -19.29 12.67
N ASN A 136 -11.21 -18.61 13.49
CA ASN A 136 -11.40 -17.19 13.84
C ASN A 136 -10.55 -16.22 13.00
N THR A 137 -9.90 -16.71 11.94
CA THR A 137 -9.00 -15.94 11.09
C THR A 137 -9.62 -15.72 9.72
N LEU A 138 -9.74 -14.45 9.31
CA LEU A 138 -10.05 -14.11 7.92
C LEU A 138 -8.75 -14.20 7.12
N VAL A 139 -8.71 -15.10 6.15
CA VAL A 139 -7.62 -15.21 5.18
C VAL A 139 -8.05 -14.50 3.91
N ILE A 140 -7.17 -13.66 3.35
CA ILE A 140 -7.42 -12.92 2.12
C ILE A 140 -6.30 -13.21 1.14
N ASP A 141 -6.63 -13.88 0.05
CA ASP A 141 -5.77 -14.09 -1.10
C ASP A 141 -5.93 -12.93 -2.08
N THR A 142 -4.83 -12.31 -2.51
CA THR A 142 -4.87 -11.19 -3.46
C THR A 142 -3.83 -11.34 -4.54
N THR A 143 -4.30 -11.28 -5.78
CA THR A 143 -3.50 -11.38 -7.01
C THR A 143 -3.85 -10.23 -7.97
N ASN A 144 -3.49 -10.35 -9.24
CA ASN A 144 -3.90 -9.45 -10.31
C ASN A 144 -3.55 -7.96 -10.09
N PHE A 145 -2.43 -7.67 -9.43
CA PHE A 145 -1.96 -6.30 -9.27
C PHE A 145 -1.58 -5.66 -10.62
N SER A 146 -1.96 -4.40 -10.77
CA SER A 146 -1.57 -3.55 -11.89
C SER A 146 -0.09 -3.18 -11.80
N ASP A 147 0.54 -3.00 -12.96
CA ASP A 147 1.90 -2.49 -13.12
C ASP A 147 2.04 -0.99 -12.75
N LYS A 148 0.92 -0.32 -12.44
CA LYS A 148 0.86 1.09 -12.01
C LYS A 148 1.04 1.26 -10.50
N THR A 149 1.09 0.17 -9.75
CA THR A 149 1.28 0.14 -8.30
C THR A 149 2.41 -0.83 -7.96
N ASN A 150 3.17 -0.60 -6.88
CA ASN A 150 4.16 -1.58 -6.41
C ASN A 150 4.50 -1.44 -4.93
N PHE A 151 4.43 -2.53 -4.20
CA PHE A 151 4.92 -2.53 -2.84
C PHE A 151 6.43 -2.80 -2.81
N ARG A 152 7.21 -1.80 -2.39
CA ARG A 152 8.68 -1.95 -2.21
C ARG A 152 9.38 -2.54 -3.45
N GLY A 153 8.95 -2.10 -4.62
CA GLY A 153 9.51 -2.53 -5.91
C GLY A 153 8.99 -3.86 -6.44
N SER A 154 7.92 -4.42 -5.85
CA SER A 154 7.22 -5.56 -6.42
C SER A 154 6.75 -5.32 -7.87
N THR A 155 6.44 -6.41 -8.55
CA THR A 155 5.88 -6.44 -9.89
C THR A 155 4.39 -6.75 -9.86
N SER A 156 3.77 -6.82 -11.03
CA SER A 156 2.41 -7.35 -11.20
C SER A 156 2.27 -8.84 -10.85
N ASN A 157 3.39 -9.55 -10.63
CA ASN A 157 3.40 -10.94 -10.17
C ASN A 157 3.31 -11.06 -8.65
N LEU A 158 3.19 -9.93 -7.93
CA LEU A 158 2.94 -9.95 -6.50
C LEU A 158 1.68 -10.79 -6.20
N HIS A 159 1.86 -11.76 -5.32
CA HIS A 159 0.80 -12.47 -4.64
C HIS A 159 0.88 -12.12 -3.16
N MET A 160 -0.27 -11.77 -2.59
CA MET A 160 -0.36 -11.33 -1.21
C MET A 160 -1.37 -12.20 -0.49
N VAL A 161 -0.94 -12.80 0.62
CA VAL A 161 -1.83 -13.56 1.50
C VAL A 161 -1.87 -12.86 2.84
N GLU A 162 -3.05 -12.33 3.18
CA GLU A 162 -3.28 -11.68 4.46
C GLU A 162 -4.03 -12.60 5.42
N ARG A 163 -3.75 -12.48 6.71
CA ARG A 163 -4.45 -13.17 7.79
C ARG A 163 -4.82 -12.14 8.85
N ILE A 164 -6.12 -11.97 9.09
CA ILE A 164 -6.64 -11.07 10.12
C ILE A 164 -7.27 -11.94 11.20
N THR A 165 -6.63 -12.00 12.37
CA THR A 165 -7.06 -12.82 13.51
C THR A 165 -7.43 -11.92 14.67
N ARG A 166 -8.61 -12.11 15.27
CA ARG A 166 -8.96 -11.41 16.51
C ARG A 166 -8.26 -12.06 17.70
N LEU A 167 -7.30 -11.35 18.29
CA LEU A 167 -6.55 -11.81 19.47
C LEU A 167 -7.26 -11.47 20.79
N GLU A 168 -7.83 -10.27 20.85
CA GLU A 168 -8.47 -9.71 22.05
C GLU A 168 -9.71 -8.90 21.61
N PRO A 169 -10.63 -8.52 22.52
CA PRO A 169 -11.82 -7.75 22.16
C PRO A 169 -11.54 -6.51 21.30
N ASP A 170 -10.43 -5.81 21.57
CA ASP A 170 -10.04 -4.58 20.88
C ASP A 170 -8.73 -4.71 20.08
N THR A 171 -8.33 -5.95 19.74
CA THR A 171 -7.06 -6.21 19.03
C THR A 171 -7.20 -7.25 17.93
N LEU A 172 -6.81 -6.87 16.73
CA LEU A 172 -6.61 -7.77 15.60
C LEU A 172 -5.11 -7.94 15.38
N ASN A 173 -4.66 -9.16 15.10
CA ASN A 173 -3.37 -9.40 14.46
C ASN A 173 -3.59 -9.38 12.96
N TYR A 174 -2.93 -8.46 12.28
CA TYR A 174 -2.88 -8.43 10.82
C TYR A 174 -1.52 -8.97 10.37
N GLU A 175 -1.53 -10.10 9.70
CA GLU A 175 -0.36 -10.69 9.08
C GLU A 175 -0.51 -10.62 7.57
N VAL A 176 0.59 -10.39 6.88
CA VAL A 176 0.61 -10.33 5.42
C VAL A 176 1.91 -10.92 4.91
N THR A 177 1.78 -11.94 4.08
CA THR A 177 2.87 -12.56 3.35
C THR A 177 2.92 -12.00 1.94
N PHE A 178 4.11 -11.58 1.52
CA PHE A 178 4.40 -11.11 0.18
C PHE A 178 5.18 -12.18 -0.57
N ASP A 179 4.64 -12.64 -1.69
CA ASP A 179 5.34 -13.50 -2.63
C ASP A 179 5.45 -12.80 -3.99
N ASP A 180 6.68 -12.51 -4.41
CA ASP A 180 6.99 -12.08 -5.77
C ASP A 180 8.38 -12.61 -6.10
N PRO A 181 8.49 -13.79 -6.74
CA PRO A 181 9.77 -14.42 -7.03
C PRO A 181 10.59 -13.63 -8.05
N THR A 182 9.97 -12.68 -8.77
CA THR A 182 10.68 -11.78 -9.66
C THR A 182 11.30 -10.60 -8.93
N THR A 183 10.96 -10.38 -7.66
CA THR A 183 11.45 -9.26 -6.83
C THR A 183 12.34 -9.76 -5.70
N TRP A 184 11.86 -10.66 -4.86
CA TRP A 184 12.59 -11.17 -3.68
C TRP A 184 13.03 -12.61 -3.87
N THR A 185 14.11 -13.00 -3.19
CA THR A 185 14.62 -14.38 -3.26
C THR A 185 13.73 -15.43 -2.58
N ARG A 186 12.79 -14.99 -1.74
CA ARG A 186 11.77 -15.83 -1.10
C ARG A 186 10.59 -14.97 -0.61
N PRO A 187 9.43 -15.58 -0.32
CA PRO A 187 8.35 -14.90 0.38
C PRO A 187 8.78 -14.39 1.76
N TRP A 188 8.08 -13.39 2.26
CA TRP A 188 8.30 -12.85 3.60
C TRP A 188 7.01 -12.29 4.19
N THR A 189 6.92 -12.31 5.51
CA THR A 189 5.72 -12.00 6.27
C THR A 189 5.95 -10.88 7.26
N VAL A 190 5.04 -9.91 7.24
CA VAL A 190 4.91 -8.86 8.24
C VAL A 190 3.70 -9.16 9.10
N ALA A 191 3.80 -8.91 10.40
CA ALA A 191 2.67 -8.93 11.30
C ALA A 191 2.56 -7.58 12.01
N ILE A 192 1.36 -7.06 12.23
CA ILE A 192 1.06 -5.77 12.86
C ILE A 192 -0.21 -5.91 13.70
N PRO A 193 -0.19 -5.63 15.02
CA PRO A 193 -1.42 -5.54 15.78
C PRO A 193 -2.16 -4.26 15.41
N TRP A 194 -3.40 -4.40 14.99
CA TRP A 194 -4.35 -3.29 14.91
C TRP A 194 -5.13 -3.20 16.21
N ARG A 195 -5.11 -2.00 16.80
CA ARG A 195 -5.91 -1.68 17.98
C ARG A 195 -7.15 -0.92 17.54
N LYS A 196 -8.27 -1.24 18.16
CA LYS A 196 -9.52 -0.53 17.93
C LYS A 196 -9.36 0.94 18.35
N SER A 197 -9.60 1.86 17.42
CA SER A 197 -9.69 3.29 17.73
C SER A 197 -11.07 3.64 18.29
N ARG A 198 -11.15 4.75 19.01
CA ARG A 198 -12.42 5.34 19.46
C ARG A 198 -12.85 6.39 18.45
N GLY A 199 -14.14 6.44 18.14
CA GLY A 199 -14.71 7.42 17.23
C GLY A 199 -15.05 6.86 15.86
N GLN A 200 -15.51 7.74 14.98
CA GLN A 200 -15.92 7.42 13.63
C GLN A 200 -14.77 7.71 12.65
N LEU A 201 -14.72 6.95 11.56
CA LEU A 201 -13.90 7.30 10.41
C LEU A 201 -14.48 8.53 9.73
N TYR A 202 -13.69 9.60 9.61
CA TYR A 202 -14.12 10.81 8.91
C TYR A 202 -13.74 10.74 7.44
N GLU A 203 -14.42 11.57 6.65
CA GLU A 203 -14.10 11.73 5.24
C GLU A 203 -12.68 12.26 5.06
N TYR A 204 -11.93 11.62 4.15
CA TYR A 204 -10.68 12.15 3.64
C TYR A 204 -10.91 12.69 2.24
N ALA A 205 -11.29 13.96 2.15
CA ALA A 205 -11.53 14.65 0.88
C ALA A 205 -10.19 14.99 0.21
N CYS A 206 -9.50 13.98 -0.33
CA CYS A 206 -8.13 14.14 -0.84
C CYS A 206 -7.98 15.25 -1.89
N HIS A 207 -8.99 15.41 -2.76
CA HIS A 207 -8.98 16.44 -3.79
C HIS A 207 -9.26 17.85 -3.25
N GLU A 208 -10.05 17.97 -2.18
CA GLU A 208 -10.42 19.26 -1.60
C GLU A 208 -9.22 19.90 -0.90
N GLY A 209 -8.72 21.00 -1.44
CA GLY A 209 -7.51 21.66 -0.94
C GLY A 209 -6.20 21.09 -1.47
N ASN A 210 -6.23 20.18 -2.45
CA ASN A 210 -5.03 19.70 -3.13
C ASN A 210 -4.51 20.71 -4.17
N TYR A 211 -4.05 21.86 -3.69
CA TYR A 211 -3.44 22.90 -4.51
C TYR A 211 -2.03 22.52 -5.00
N GLY A 212 -1.42 21.49 -4.41
CA GLY A 212 -0.08 21.01 -4.77
C GLY A 212 0.00 20.62 -6.25
N MET A 213 -1.01 19.93 -6.78
CA MET A 213 -1.05 19.57 -8.20
C MET A 213 -1.03 20.79 -9.12
N ILE A 214 -1.89 21.78 -8.87
CA ILE A 214 -1.94 23.00 -9.68
C ILE A 214 -0.64 23.78 -9.52
N GLY A 215 -0.14 23.93 -8.29
CA GLY A 215 1.08 24.67 -7.99
C GLY A 215 2.31 24.08 -8.68
N ILE A 216 2.51 22.77 -8.59
CA ILE A 216 3.65 22.08 -9.20
C ILE A 216 3.59 22.17 -10.72
N LEU A 217 2.43 21.88 -11.32
CA LEU A 217 2.29 21.95 -12.79
C LEU A 217 2.47 23.37 -13.30
N SER A 218 1.92 24.37 -12.60
CA SER A 218 2.10 25.79 -12.95
C SER A 218 3.56 26.22 -12.81
N GLY A 219 4.25 25.78 -11.75
CA GLY A 219 5.69 26.01 -11.56
C GLY A 219 6.51 25.47 -12.72
N GLY A 220 6.24 24.23 -13.15
CA GLY A 220 6.88 23.64 -14.33
C GLY A 220 6.66 24.44 -15.63
N ARG A 221 5.48 25.08 -15.79
CA ARG A 221 5.23 25.95 -16.95
C ARG A 221 6.03 27.26 -16.90
N GLU A 222 6.31 27.78 -15.72
CA GLU A 222 7.19 28.93 -15.58
C GLU A 222 8.67 28.56 -15.81
N GLU A 223 9.10 27.37 -15.37
CA GLU A 223 10.45 26.85 -15.65
C GLU A 223 10.71 26.68 -17.16
N ASP A 224 9.77 26.07 -17.92
CA ASP A 224 9.90 25.97 -19.38
C ASP A 224 9.99 27.32 -20.07
N LYS A 225 9.22 28.32 -19.61
CA LYS A 225 9.27 29.68 -20.17
C LYS A 225 10.62 30.33 -19.91
N ALA A 226 11.22 30.10 -18.74
CA ALA A 226 12.53 30.62 -18.40
C ALA A 226 13.64 29.94 -19.25
N ALA A 227 13.56 28.63 -19.45
CA ALA A 227 14.52 27.87 -20.25
C ALA A 227 14.54 28.30 -21.73
N LYS A 228 13.39 28.67 -22.31
CA LYS A 228 13.30 29.17 -23.71
C LYS A 228 13.93 30.55 -23.94
N LYS A 229 14.24 31.30 -22.87
CA LYS A 229 14.82 32.64 -22.95
C LYS A 229 16.36 32.66 -22.88
N GLN A 230 16.98 31.51 -22.58
CA GLN A 230 18.44 31.31 -22.60
C GLN A 230 18.88 30.74 -23.94
#